data_AF-A0A958AI07-F1
#
_entry.id   AF-A0A958AI07-F1
#
_cell.length_a   1.000
_cell.length_b   1.000
_cell.length_c   1.000
_cell.angle_alpha   90.00
_cell.angle_beta   90.00
_cell.angle_gamma   90.00
#
_symmetry.space_group_name_H-M   'P 1'
#
loop_
_entity.id
_entity.type
_entity.pdbx_description
1 polymer ?
#
loop_
_entity_poly.entity_id
_entity_poly.type
_entity_poly.pdbx_seq_one_letter_code
_entity_poly.pdbx_strand_id
1 'polypeptide(L)'
;RVGVIPDASKIWWDVRPHHKYPTLEFRICDICTRVDEAIAIAAIFQALVLWLWKLRRKNLTFRIYRRDLIEENRWRASRYGLDGRMIDFGKGEEVATRALVRELLAMIAEEIDELGTRAQIQPIERMLREGTSADRQLRVHAATGELKAVVDHLIAETKEGVI
;
A
#
# COMPACT_ATOMS: atom_id res chain seq x y z
N ARG A 1 -15.26 -14.99 29.03
CA ARG A 1 -14.00 -14.67 28.33
C ARG A 1 -13.06 -15.86 28.49
N VAL A 2 -12.44 -16.35 27.42
CA VAL A 2 -11.64 -17.60 27.44
C VAL A 2 -10.13 -17.36 27.65
N GLY A 3 -9.70 -16.10 27.81
CA GLY A 3 -8.31 -15.75 28.18
C GLY A 3 -7.24 -15.91 27.10
N VAL A 4 -7.61 -16.31 25.88
CA VAL A 4 -6.66 -16.61 24.79
C VAL A 4 -5.88 -15.38 24.30
N ILE A 5 -6.48 -14.19 24.38
CA ILE A 5 -5.85 -12.93 23.96
C ILE A 5 -5.79 -12.02 25.19
N PRO A 6 -4.59 -11.62 25.65
CA PRO A 6 -4.45 -10.83 26.87
C PRO A 6 -4.99 -9.41 26.70
N ASP A 7 -4.79 -8.80 25.52
CA ASP A 7 -5.31 -7.48 25.19
C ASP A 7 -5.38 -7.25 23.66
N ALA A 8 -6.08 -6.19 23.24
CA ALA A 8 -6.33 -5.88 21.84
C ALA A 8 -5.06 -5.59 21.02
N SER A 9 -3.93 -5.23 21.66
CA SER A 9 -2.65 -5.02 20.96
C SER A 9 -2.14 -6.30 20.29
N LYS A 10 -2.52 -7.48 20.81
CA LYS A 10 -2.11 -8.79 20.29
C LYS A 10 -2.93 -9.25 19.09
N ILE A 11 -3.90 -8.44 18.65
CA ILE A 11 -4.65 -8.70 17.42
C ILE A 11 -3.81 -8.21 16.23
N TRP A 12 -3.36 -9.17 15.42
CA TRP A 12 -2.60 -8.94 14.19
C TRP A 12 -3.55 -8.82 13.00
N TRP A 13 -4.09 -7.62 12.82
CA TRP A 13 -4.85 -7.23 11.62
C TRP A 13 -4.07 -6.20 10.82
N ASP A 14 -4.28 -6.21 9.51
CA ASP A 14 -3.59 -5.31 8.57
C ASP A 14 -4.06 -3.88 8.69
N VAL A 15 -5.34 -3.72 9.00
CA VAL A 15 -5.94 -2.43 9.30
C VAL A 15 -6.77 -2.62 10.56
N ARG A 16 -6.57 -1.76 11.56
CA ARG A 16 -7.32 -1.86 12.83
C ARG A 16 -7.61 -0.51 13.45
N PRO A 17 -8.77 -0.35 14.11
CA PRO A 17 -8.95 0.73 15.06
C PRO A 17 -7.94 0.58 16.20
N HIS A 18 -7.26 1.65 16.55
CA HIS A 18 -6.37 1.61 17.70
C HIS A 18 -7.18 1.58 19.01
N HIS A 19 -6.71 0.82 20.00
CA HIS A 19 -7.47 0.53 21.22
C HIS A 19 -7.49 1.69 22.24
N LYS A 20 -6.62 2.69 22.07
CA LYS A 20 -6.48 3.85 22.97
C LYS A 20 -6.73 5.18 22.26
N TYR A 21 -5.96 5.44 21.19
CA TYR A 21 -6.13 6.59 20.32
C TYR A 21 -7.29 6.42 19.31
N PRO A 22 -8.02 7.50 18.95
CA PRO A 22 -9.12 7.47 17.99
C PRO A 22 -8.58 7.46 16.55
N THR A 23 -7.73 6.49 16.22
CA THR A 23 -7.06 6.37 14.93
C THR A 23 -7.34 5.03 14.27
N LEU A 24 -7.23 5.00 12.95
CA LEU A 24 -7.18 3.78 12.15
C LEU A 24 -5.72 3.52 11.78
N GLU A 25 -5.19 2.36 12.15
CA GLU A 25 -3.80 1.99 11.91
C GLU A 25 -3.69 1.08 10.70
N PHE A 26 -2.86 1.46 9.73
CA PHE A 26 -2.47 0.62 8.62
C PHE A 26 -1.13 -0.04 8.93
N ARG A 27 -1.10 -1.37 8.91
CA ARG A 27 0.04 -2.23 9.30
C ARG A 27 0.39 -3.23 8.20
N ILE A 28 -0.08 -2.99 6.97
CA ILE A 28 0.11 -3.88 5.82
C ILE A 28 1.43 -3.64 5.08
N CYS A 29 2.03 -2.46 5.24
CA CYS A 29 3.21 -2.05 4.49
C CYS A 29 4.49 -2.52 5.16
N ASP A 30 5.45 -2.96 4.34
CA ASP A 30 6.86 -3.05 4.73
C ASP A 30 7.47 -1.64 4.87
N ILE A 31 8.69 -1.58 5.42
CA ILE A 31 9.43 -0.33 5.52
C ILE A 31 9.83 0.17 4.13
N CYS A 32 9.51 1.43 3.83
CA CYS A 32 9.92 2.08 2.59
C CYS A 32 11.38 2.51 2.68
N THR A 33 12.15 2.30 1.60
CA THR A 33 13.59 2.62 1.57
C THR A 33 13.86 4.07 1.23
N ARG A 34 12.86 4.78 0.69
CA ARG A 34 12.87 6.23 0.50
C ARG A 34 11.72 6.88 1.26
N VAL A 35 11.98 8.06 1.81
CA VAL A 35 11.01 8.82 2.62
C VAL A 35 9.87 9.35 1.77
N ASP A 36 10.14 9.78 0.54
CA ASP A 36 9.11 10.27 -0.40
C ASP A 36 8.10 9.17 -0.76
N GLU A 37 8.56 7.92 -0.97
CA GLU A 37 7.71 6.75 -1.20
C GLU A 37 6.81 6.45 0.02
N ALA A 38 7.35 6.59 1.24
CA ALA A 38 6.56 6.42 2.48
C ALA A 38 5.45 7.48 2.61
N ILE A 39 5.81 8.74 2.36
CA ILE A 39 4.86 9.88 2.38
C ILE A 39 3.79 9.70 1.30
N ALA A 40 4.17 9.21 0.12
CA ALA A 40 3.23 8.96 -0.97
C ALA A 40 2.18 7.90 -0.61
N ILE A 41 2.60 6.80 0.02
CA ILE A 41 1.69 5.75 0.51
C ILE A 41 0.76 6.31 1.61
N ALA A 42 1.30 7.09 2.54
CA ALA A 42 0.49 7.74 3.57
C ALA A 42 -0.56 8.71 2.99
N ALA A 43 -0.19 9.47 1.95
CA ALA A 43 -1.11 10.36 1.23
C ALA A 43 -2.24 9.59 0.55
N ILE A 44 -1.94 8.44 -0.09
CA ILE A 44 -2.97 7.54 -0.63
C ILE A 44 -3.92 7.07 0.46
N PHE A 45 -3.41 6.62 1.62
CA PHE A 45 -4.27 6.16 2.71
C PHE A 45 -5.18 7.26 3.25
N GLN A 46 -4.68 8.49 3.41
CA GLN A 46 -5.51 9.61 3.84
C GLN A 46 -6.62 9.91 2.83
N ALA A 47 -6.29 9.99 1.53
CA ALA A 47 -7.26 10.24 0.48
C ALA A 47 -8.29 9.10 0.38
N LEU A 48 -7.86 7.85 0.47
CA LEU A 48 -8.74 6.68 0.45
C LEU A 48 -9.72 6.68 1.63
N VAL A 49 -9.24 6.99 2.84
CA VAL A 49 -10.10 7.07 4.03
C VAL A 49 -11.13 8.20 3.90
N LEU A 50 -10.70 9.37 3.42
CA LEU A 50 -11.61 10.50 3.17
C LEU A 50 -12.69 10.14 2.13
N TRP A 51 -12.29 9.48 1.05
CA TRP A 51 -13.17 9.04 -0.01
C TRP A 51 -14.22 8.05 0.51
N LEU A 52 -13.78 7.02 1.23
CA LEU A 52 -14.68 6.04 1.87
C LEU A 52 -15.63 6.69 2.87
N TRP A 53 -15.15 7.68 3.64
CA TRP A 53 -15.99 8.44 4.57
C TRP A 53 -17.07 9.25 3.84
N LYS A 54 -16.72 9.95 2.75
CA LYS A 54 -17.68 10.70 1.91
C LYS A 54 -18.72 9.77 1.29
N LEU A 55 -18.34 8.61 0.79
CA LEU A 55 -19.27 7.61 0.27
C LEU A 55 -20.25 7.16 1.35
N ARG A 56 -19.76 6.87 2.55
CA ARG A 56 -20.61 6.49 3.69
C ARG A 56 -21.61 7.59 4.05
N ARG A 57 -21.19 8.86 4.03
CA ARG A 57 -22.05 10.04 4.25
C ARG A 57 -23.15 10.18 3.20
N LYS A 58 -22.91 9.71 1.98
CA LYS A 58 -23.90 9.65 0.88
C LYS A 58 -24.73 8.35 0.88
N ASN A 59 -24.61 7.51 1.91
CA ASN A 59 -25.22 6.17 1.99
C ASN A 59 -24.85 5.25 0.82
N LEU A 60 -23.67 5.44 0.23
CA LEU A 60 -23.09 4.54 -0.76
C LEU A 60 -22.19 3.51 -0.06
N THR A 61 -22.24 2.26 -0.52
CA THR A 61 -21.44 1.14 0.02
C THR A 61 -20.96 0.24 -1.11
N PHE A 62 -19.90 -0.53 -0.83
CA PHE A 62 -19.38 -1.56 -1.73
C PHE A 62 -20.00 -2.92 -1.41
N ARG A 63 -19.92 -3.82 -2.41
CA ARG A 63 -20.19 -5.24 -2.21
C ARG A 63 -19.17 -5.82 -1.23
N ILE A 64 -19.67 -6.55 -0.24
CA ILE A 64 -18.81 -7.28 0.69
C ILE A 64 -18.41 -8.59 0.02
N TYR A 65 -17.12 -8.75 -0.25
CA TYR A 65 -16.56 -10.01 -0.74
C TYR A 65 -16.17 -10.91 0.44
N ARG A 66 -16.18 -12.23 0.20
CA ARG A 66 -15.67 -13.18 1.19
C ARG A 66 -14.18 -12.96 1.40
N ARG A 67 -13.71 -13.19 2.63
CA ARG A 67 -12.33 -12.92 3.02
C ARG A 67 -11.31 -13.70 2.19
N ASP A 68 -11.59 -14.97 1.88
CA ASP A 68 -10.73 -15.82 1.05
C ASP A 68 -10.42 -15.21 -0.33
N LEU A 69 -11.38 -14.49 -0.93
CA LEU A 69 -11.16 -13.78 -2.19
C LEU A 69 -10.20 -12.59 -2.02
N ILE A 70 -10.28 -11.89 -0.89
CA ILE A 70 -9.39 -10.76 -0.58
C ILE A 70 -7.97 -11.29 -0.31
N GLU A 71 -7.84 -12.40 0.42
CA GLU A 71 -6.55 -13.03 0.72
C GLU A 71 -5.85 -13.56 -0.55
N GLU A 72 -6.59 -14.03 -1.56
CA GLU A 72 -6.04 -14.41 -2.86
C GLU A 72 -5.34 -13.21 -3.55
N ASN A 73 -6.03 -12.08 -3.65
CA ASN A 73 -5.45 -10.86 -4.23
C ASN A 73 -4.28 -10.32 -3.39
N ARG A 74 -4.34 -10.48 -2.07
CA ARG A 74 -3.23 -10.15 -1.20
C ARG A 74 -2.00 -11.02 -1.49
N TRP A 75 -2.18 -12.34 -1.60
CA TRP A 75 -1.09 -13.26 -1.92
C TRP A 75 -0.46 -12.92 -3.28
N ARG A 76 -1.29 -12.64 -4.29
CA ARG A 76 -0.82 -12.18 -5.62
C ARG A 76 0.02 -10.90 -5.52
N ALA A 77 -0.43 -9.93 -4.74
CA ALA A 77 0.32 -8.69 -4.52
C ALA A 77 1.67 -8.95 -3.83
N SER A 78 1.71 -9.79 -2.80
CA SER A 78 2.96 -10.15 -2.11
C SER A 78 3.93 -10.94 -3.00
N ARG A 79 3.41 -11.81 -3.89
CA ARG A 79 4.24 -12.69 -4.72
C ARG A 79 4.76 -12.02 -5.99
N TYR A 80 3.94 -11.18 -6.63
CA TYR A 80 4.21 -10.65 -7.97
C TYR A 80 4.33 -9.11 -8.00
N GLY A 81 3.98 -8.42 -6.92
CA GLY A 81 4.08 -6.96 -6.84
C GLY A 81 3.34 -6.25 -7.98
N LEU A 82 3.93 -5.17 -8.49
CA LEU A 82 3.36 -4.37 -9.57
C LEU A 82 3.31 -5.09 -10.92
N ASP A 83 4.18 -6.07 -11.14
CA ASP A 83 4.22 -6.84 -12.40
C ASP A 83 3.24 -8.02 -12.41
N GLY A 84 2.53 -8.22 -11.30
CA GLY A 84 1.45 -9.19 -11.18
C GLY A 84 0.11 -8.75 -11.78
N ARG A 85 -0.86 -9.64 -11.65
CA ARG A 85 -2.28 -9.38 -11.94
C ARG A 85 -3.11 -9.66 -10.68
N MET A 86 -4.16 -8.88 -10.48
CA MET A 86 -5.16 -9.11 -9.43
C MET A 86 -6.50 -9.43 -10.07
N ILE A 87 -7.36 -10.13 -9.34
CA ILE A 87 -8.70 -10.49 -9.78
C ILE A 87 -9.63 -9.31 -9.51
N ASP A 88 -10.26 -8.78 -10.55
CA ASP A 88 -11.39 -7.86 -10.43
C ASP A 88 -12.67 -8.70 -10.32
N PHE A 89 -13.18 -8.83 -9.09
CA PHE A 89 -14.37 -9.63 -8.82
C PHE A 89 -15.68 -8.98 -9.30
N GLY A 90 -15.65 -7.72 -9.73
CA GLY A 90 -16.79 -7.07 -10.36
C GLY A 90 -16.88 -7.45 -11.84
N LYS A 91 -15.74 -7.44 -12.54
CA LYS A 91 -15.62 -7.81 -13.97
C LYS A 91 -15.52 -9.32 -14.20
N GLY A 92 -15.04 -10.07 -13.19
CA GLY A 92 -14.82 -11.51 -13.31
C GLY A 92 -13.56 -11.87 -14.12
N GLU A 93 -12.57 -10.98 -14.16
CA GLU A 93 -11.34 -11.17 -14.94
C GLU A 93 -10.10 -10.78 -14.14
N GLU A 94 -8.92 -11.21 -14.60
CA GLU A 94 -7.65 -10.74 -14.06
C GLU A 94 -7.23 -9.44 -14.73
N VAL A 95 -6.85 -8.44 -13.94
CA VAL A 95 -6.42 -7.12 -14.39
C VAL A 95 -4.99 -6.86 -13.92
N ALA A 96 -4.20 -6.17 -14.74
CA ALA A 96 -2.83 -5.80 -14.37
C ALA A 96 -2.81 -4.91 -13.12
N THR A 97 -1.93 -5.22 -12.15
CA THR A 97 -1.86 -4.48 -10.87
C THR A 97 -1.59 -3.00 -11.10
N ARG A 98 -0.68 -2.66 -12.03
CA ARG A 98 -0.40 -1.26 -12.40
C ARG A 98 -1.63 -0.51 -12.91
N ALA A 99 -2.55 -1.18 -13.61
CA ALA A 99 -3.78 -0.56 -14.09
C ALA A 99 -4.74 -0.28 -12.92
N LEU A 100 -4.90 -1.26 -12.01
CA LEU A 100 -5.75 -1.10 -10.82
C LEU A 100 -5.24 -0.01 -9.87
N VAL A 101 -3.93 0.15 -9.71
CA VAL A 101 -3.39 1.26 -8.91
C VAL A 101 -3.72 2.61 -9.55
N ARG A 102 -3.63 2.75 -10.88
CA ARG A 102 -4.04 3.99 -11.57
C ARG A 102 -5.52 4.24 -11.46
N GLU A 103 -6.34 3.21 -11.57
CA GLU A 103 -7.79 3.29 -11.34
C GLU A 103 -8.09 3.77 -9.92
N LEU A 104 -7.40 3.22 -8.91
CA LEU A 104 -7.50 3.69 -7.52
C LEU A 104 -7.13 5.18 -7.38
N LEU A 105 -6.00 5.60 -7.96
CA LEU A 105 -5.57 7.01 -7.91
C LEU A 105 -6.59 7.94 -8.58
N ALA A 106 -7.20 7.51 -9.69
CA ALA A 106 -8.26 8.25 -10.36
C ALA A 106 -9.53 8.35 -9.49
N MET A 107 -9.90 7.27 -8.80
CA MET A 107 -11.08 7.25 -7.91
C MET A 107 -10.96 8.21 -6.73
N ILE A 108 -9.76 8.38 -6.19
CA ILE A 108 -9.49 9.24 -5.01
C ILE A 108 -8.89 10.60 -5.39
N ALA A 109 -8.94 10.96 -6.69
CA ALA A 109 -8.26 12.15 -7.21
C ALA A 109 -8.80 13.47 -6.63
N GLU A 110 -10.10 13.54 -6.34
CA GLU A 110 -10.75 14.68 -5.70
C GLU A 110 -10.24 14.86 -4.26
N GLU A 111 -10.15 13.76 -3.51
CA GLU A 111 -9.67 13.79 -2.12
C GLU A 111 -8.19 14.12 -2.01
N ILE A 112 -7.37 13.71 -2.99
CA ILE A 112 -5.97 14.13 -3.06
C ILE A 112 -5.85 15.64 -3.22
N ASP A 113 -6.69 16.27 -4.04
CA ASP A 113 -6.70 17.73 -4.19
C ASP A 113 -7.21 18.42 -2.92
N GLU A 114 -8.30 17.92 -2.34
CA GLU A 114 -8.88 18.47 -1.11
C GLU A 114 -7.89 18.45 0.06
N LEU A 115 -7.10 17.38 0.17
CA LEU A 115 -6.04 17.26 1.18
C LEU A 115 -4.76 18.03 0.82
N GLY A 116 -4.65 18.56 -0.40
CA GLY A 116 -3.45 19.24 -0.88
C GLY A 116 -2.24 18.32 -1.03
N THR A 117 -2.44 17.01 -1.21
CA THR A 117 -1.35 16.01 -1.24
C THR A 117 -0.92 15.59 -2.65
N ARG A 118 -1.31 16.36 -3.67
CA ARG A 118 -1.02 16.08 -5.08
C ARG A 118 0.47 15.94 -5.39
N ALA A 119 1.32 16.75 -4.76
CA ALA A 119 2.77 16.65 -4.94
C ALA A 119 3.34 15.36 -4.30
N GLN A 120 2.79 14.97 -3.15
CA GLN A 120 3.26 13.84 -2.35
C GLN A 120 2.97 12.50 -3.03
N ILE A 121 1.97 12.40 -3.91
CA ILE A 121 1.67 11.16 -4.63
C ILE A 121 2.51 10.97 -5.91
N GLN A 122 3.28 11.96 -6.34
CA GLN A 122 4.12 11.86 -7.55
C GLN A 122 5.09 10.66 -7.56
N PRO A 123 5.71 10.26 -6.42
CA PRO A 123 6.57 9.06 -6.37
C PRO A 123 5.85 7.77 -6.78
N ILE A 124 4.51 7.70 -6.67
CA ILE A 124 3.74 6.53 -7.08
C ILE A 124 3.85 6.29 -8.58
N GLU A 125 3.74 7.33 -9.41
CA GLU A 125 3.90 7.20 -10.86
C GLU A 125 5.32 6.76 -11.25
N ARG A 126 6.33 7.21 -10.50
CA ARG A 126 7.70 6.71 -10.64
C ARG A 126 7.77 5.22 -10.35
N MET A 127 7.20 4.74 -9.23
CA MET A 127 7.15 3.30 -8.92
C MET A 127 6.37 2.50 -9.98
N LEU A 128 5.27 3.06 -10.48
CA LEU A 128 4.47 2.47 -11.56
C LEU A 128 5.16 2.46 -12.93
N ARG A 129 6.31 3.13 -13.09
CA ARG A 129 7.13 3.10 -14.31
C ARG A 129 8.42 2.30 -14.12
N GLU A 130 9.11 2.51 -13.00
CA GLU A 130 10.50 2.06 -12.77
C GLU A 130 10.61 0.87 -11.81
N GLY A 131 9.51 0.51 -11.17
CA GLY A 131 9.44 -0.53 -10.14
C GLY A 131 9.57 0.01 -8.73
N THR A 132 9.32 -0.87 -7.78
CA THR A 132 9.35 -0.65 -6.34
C THR A 132 10.76 -0.78 -5.78
N SER A 133 10.92 -0.53 -4.48
CA SER A 133 12.14 -0.82 -3.75
C SER A 133 12.57 -2.29 -3.87
N ALA A 134 11.63 -3.23 -3.84
CA ALA A 134 11.94 -4.65 -4.00
C ALA A 134 12.62 -4.94 -5.35
N ASP A 135 12.15 -4.30 -6.42
CA ASP A 135 12.71 -4.45 -7.76
C ASP A 135 14.14 -3.89 -7.84
N ARG A 136 14.40 -2.76 -7.16
CA ARG A 136 15.75 -2.17 -7.06
C ARG A 136 16.71 -3.10 -6.30
N GLN A 137 16.28 -3.64 -5.17
CA GLN A 137 17.05 -4.60 -4.39
C GLN A 137 17.37 -5.88 -5.17
N LEU A 138 16.39 -6.43 -5.88
CA LEU A 138 16.58 -7.60 -6.74
C LEU A 138 17.58 -7.33 -7.88
N ARG A 139 17.53 -6.13 -8.49
CA ARG A 139 18.51 -5.73 -9.52
C ARG A 139 19.92 -5.66 -8.97
N VAL A 140 20.12 -5.06 -7.80
CA VAL A 140 21.45 -5.00 -7.15
C VAL A 140 21.95 -6.40 -6.83
N HIS A 141 21.10 -7.26 -6.28
CA HIS A 141 21.48 -8.63 -5.97
C HIS A 141 21.81 -9.42 -7.24
N ALA A 142 21.02 -9.29 -8.31
CA ALA A 142 21.28 -9.97 -9.58
C ALA A 142 22.60 -9.52 -10.24
N ALA A 143 22.95 -8.23 -10.09
CA ALA A 143 24.18 -7.68 -10.66
C ALA A 143 25.44 -8.05 -9.87
N THR A 144 25.33 -8.22 -8.55
CA THR A 144 26.49 -8.39 -7.65
C THR A 144 26.64 -9.80 -7.07
N GLY A 145 25.53 -10.54 -6.93
CA GLY A 145 25.47 -11.79 -6.18
C GLY A 145 25.58 -11.63 -4.66
N GLU A 146 25.71 -10.40 -4.14
CA GLU A 146 26.06 -10.16 -2.74
C GLU A 146 24.93 -9.46 -1.98
N LEU A 147 24.54 -10.01 -0.83
CA LEU A 147 23.56 -9.36 0.06
C LEU A 147 24.10 -8.08 0.70
N LYS A 148 25.42 -8.00 0.92
CA LYS A 148 26.05 -6.80 1.48
C LYS A 148 25.85 -5.60 0.54
N ALA A 149 26.02 -5.79 -0.77
CA ALA A 149 25.78 -4.75 -1.76
C ALA A 149 24.33 -4.24 -1.74
N VAL A 150 23.35 -5.12 -1.50
CA VAL A 150 21.94 -4.73 -1.32
C VAL A 150 21.78 -3.85 -0.07
N VAL A 151 22.38 -4.23 1.05
CA VAL A 151 22.34 -3.42 2.29
C VAL A 151 23.00 -2.06 2.09
N ASP A 152 24.16 -2.01 1.45
CA ASP A 152 24.86 -0.76 1.14
C ASP A 152 24.00 0.15 0.24
N HIS A 153 23.31 -0.42 -0.74
CA HIS A 153 22.34 0.29 -1.58
C HIS A 153 21.16 0.84 -0.77
N LEU A 154 20.59 0.04 0.14
CA LEU A 154 19.50 0.47 1.02
C LEU A 154 19.89 1.63 1.94
N ILE A 155 21.12 1.60 2.47
CA ILE A 155 21.67 2.68 3.29
C ILE A 155 21.79 3.97 2.45
N ALA A 156 22.23 3.87 1.20
CA ALA A 156 22.31 5.01 0.30
C ALA A 156 20.92 5.59 -0.02
N GLU A 157 19.95 4.77 -0.44
CA GLU A 157 18.58 5.23 -0.74
C GLU A 157 17.91 5.92 0.45
N THR A 158 18.11 5.36 1.65
CA THR A 158 17.50 5.93 2.86
C THR A 158 18.06 7.32 3.17
N LYS A 159 19.34 7.56 2.87
CA LYS A 159 19.99 8.86 3.06
C LYS A 159 19.51 9.92 2.07
N GLU A 160 19.13 9.54 0.85
CA GLU A 160 18.64 10.49 -0.18
C GLU A 160 17.41 11.29 0.29
N GLY A 161 16.58 10.73 1.17
CA GLY A 161 15.38 11.40 1.70
C GLY A 161 15.60 12.26 2.94
N VAL A 162 16.83 12.32 3.48
CA VAL A 162 17.18 13.01 4.73
C VAL A 162 18.11 14.21 4.51
N ILE A 163 18.74 14.31 3.33
CA ILE A 163 19.70 15.36 2.97
C ILE A 163 19.04 16.42 2.10
#